data_AF-A0A0H5RHD4-F1
#
_entry.id   AF-A0A0H5RHD4-F1
#
_cell.length_a   1.000
_cell.length_b   1.000
_cell.length_c   1.000
_cell.angle_alpha   90.00
_cell.angle_beta   90.00
_cell.angle_gamma   90.00
#
_symmetry.space_group_name_H-M   'P 1'
#
loop_
_entity.id
_entity.type
_entity.pdbx_description
1 polymer ?
#
loop_
_entity_poly.entity_id
_entity_poly.type
_entity_poly.pdbx_seq_one_letter_code
_entity_poly.pdbx_strand_id
1 'polypeptide(L)'
;AGSSTGQKIGELLSGTNGVLMAALIATFGIYFIASFLYRDPWHMFSSFPQYMLLAPSFTNVLNTYAFCNLHDVSWGTKGSDKADVLPSVSSSKKEGAAAVVEDTEKIQEDIDAAFEETVKRAVTKIEVKEEIEKPTMDDSNKTFRTRLVACWMLSNAALAVLIEQANGLNTTEADQKKIQNAYFSAILWCTFGLSMVRFIGCLYYFIRRNMFRMCRRN
;
A
#
# COMPACT_ATOMS: atom_id res chain seq x y z
N ALA A 1 -28.54 0.69 45.54
CA ALA A 1 -28.16 -0.73 45.50
C ALA A 1 -27.15 -0.93 44.38
N GLY A 2 -25.88 -1.17 44.70
CA GLY A 2 -24.85 -1.36 43.69
C GLY A 2 -24.97 -2.75 43.08
N SER A 3 -25.12 -2.83 41.75
CA SER A 3 -25.08 -4.11 41.05
C SER A 3 -23.76 -4.84 41.34
N SER A 4 -23.86 -6.12 41.69
CA SER A 4 -22.71 -6.99 41.95
C SER A 4 -21.80 -7.02 40.72
N THR A 5 -20.48 -7.05 40.90
CA THR A 5 -19.49 -7.14 39.82
C THR A 5 -19.83 -8.27 38.84
N GLY A 6 -20.40 -9.39 39.32
CA GLY A 6 -20.86 -10.49 38.47
C GLY A 6 -22.07 -10.15 37.59
N GLN A 7 -23.02 -9.35 38.08
CA GLN A 7 -24.13 -8.85 37.25
C GLN A 7 -23.65 -7.86 36.19
N LYS A 8 -22.69 -6.99 36.53
CA LYS A 8 -22.09 -6.06 35.56
C LYS A 8 -21.32 -6.81 34.46
N ILE A 9 -20.61 -7.88 34.81
CA ILE A 9 -19.93 -8.74 33.83
C ILE A 9 -20.96 -9.51 32.98
N GLY A 10 -22.03 -10.02 33.59
CA GLY A 10 -23.12 -10.67 32.86
C GLY A 10 -23.84 -9.74 31.88
N GLU A 11 -24.08 -8.49 32.28
CA GLU A 11 -24.63 -7.43 31.42
C GLU A 11 -23.65 -7.03 30.31
N LEU A 12 -22.35 -6.96 30.61
CA LEU A 12 -21.30 -6.67 29.63
C LEU A 12 -21.14 -7.78 28.58
N LEU A 13 -21.27 -9.04 29.00
CA LEU A 13 -21.16 -10.22 28.13
C LEU A 13 -22.47 -10.58 27.43
N SER A 14 -23.58 -9.90 27.73
CA SER A 14 -24.88 -10.14 27.08
C SER A 14 -25.15 -9.13 25.97
N GLY A 15 -25.97 -9.54 24.99
CA GLY A 15 -26.34 -8.71 23.84
C GLY A 15 -25.17 -8.36 22.91
N THR A 16 -25.23 -7.19 22.29
CA THR A 16 -24.23 -6.73 21.30
C THR A 16 -22.83 -6.56 21.90
N ASN A 17 -22.73 -6.13 23.17
CA ASN A 17 -21.45 -5.91 23.84
C ASN A 17 -20.67 -7.20 24.04
N GLY A 18 -21.36 -8.32 24.32
CA GLY A 18 -20.75 -9.64 24.39
C GLY A 18 -20.14 -10.07 23.06
N VAL A 19 -20.84 -9.83 21.94
CA VAL A 19 -20.34 -10.15 20.59
C VAL A 19 -19.12 -9.30 20.25
N LEU A 20 -19.14 -8.00 20.59
CA LEU A 20 -18.02 -7.09 20.42
C LEU A 20 -16.77 -7.56 21.18
N MET A 21 -16.93 -7.87 22.47
CA MET A 21 -15.84 -8.37 23.29
C MET A 21 -15.32 -9.72 22.80
N ALA A 22 -16.22 -10.65 22.45
CA ALA A 22 -15.84 -11.95 21.93
C ALA A 22 -15.02 -11.81 20.64
N ALA A 23 -15.42 -10.93 19.72
CA ALA A 23 -14.68 -10.69 18.48
C ALA A 23 -13.32 -10.03 18.70
N LEU A 24 -13.21 -9.07 19.62
CA LEU A 24 -11.93 -8.43 19.96
C LEU A 24 -10.97 -9.43 20.63
N ILE A 25 -11.47 -10.19 21.60
CA ILE A 25 -10.71 -11.24 22.28
C ILE A 25 -10.31 -12.33 21.28
N ALA A 26 -11.17 -12.69 20.33
CA ALA A 26 -10.83 -13.67 19.31
C ALA A 26 -9.76 -13.15 18.34
N THR A 27 -9.87 -11.91 17.89
CA THR A 27 -8.91 -11.30 16.94
C THR A 27 -7.54 -11.14 17.58
N PHE A 28 -7.45 -10.56 18.78
CA PHE A 28 -6.18 -10.41 19.49
C PHE A 28 -5.69 -11.71 20.12
N GLY A 29 -6.62 -12.56 20.57
CA GLY A 29 -6.33 -13.86 21.16
C GLY A 29 -5.70 -14.83 20.17
N ILE A 30 -6.10 -14.79 18.89
CA ILE A 30 -5.42 -15.54 17.83
C ILE A 30 -3.93 -15.16 17.73
N TYR A 31 -3.61 -13.86 17.77
CA TYR A 31 -2.21 -13.40 17.75
C TYR A 31 -1.47 -13.90 19.00
N PHE A 32 -2.08 -13.77 20.17
CA PHE A 32 -1.49 -14.23 21.43
C PHE A 32 -1.21 -15.75 21.41
N ILE A 33 -2.20 -16.56 21.03
CA ILE A 33 -2.07 -18.03 20.92
C ILE A 33 -0.97 -18.37 19.91
N ALA A 34 -0.91 -17.68 18.76
CA ALA A 34 0.14 -17.87 17.78
C ALA A 34 1.53 -17.55 18.37
N SER A 35 1.70 -16.43 19.09
CA SER A 35 2.98 -16.07 19.70
C SER A 35 3.47 -17.12 20.71
N PHE A 36 2.57 -17.70 21.51
CA PHE A 36 2.91 -18.81 22.41
C PHE A 36 3.27 -20.10 21.68
N LEU A 37 2.55 -20.41 20.59
CA LEU A 37 2.85 -21.58 19.76
C LEU A 37 4.28 -21.52 19.20
N TYR A 38 4.74 -20.33 18.82
CA TYR A 38 6.10 -20.07 18.33
C TYR A 38 7.13 -19.80 19.44
N ARG A 39 6.72 -19.86 20.72
CA ARG A 39 7.56 -19.68 21.91
C ARG A 39 8.24 -18.31 22.03
N ASP A 40 7.62 -17.27 21.48
CA ASP A 40 8.08 -15.90 21.64
C ASP A 40 6.87 -14.99 21.87
N PRO A 41 6.34 -14.88 23.10
CA PRO A 41 5.23 -13.98 23.39
C PRO A 41 5.68 -12.53 23.66
N TRP A 42 6.98 -12.27 23.78
CA TRP A 42 7.48 -11.00 24.31
C TRP A 42 7.17 -9.81 23.40
N HIS A 43 7.20 -10.02 22.08
CA HIS A 43 6.86 -8.99 21.09
C HIS A 43 5.42 -8.46 21.21
N MET A 44 4.50 -9.25 21.77
CA MET A 44 3.11 -8.81 22.06
C MET A 44 3.03 -7.79 23.20
N PHE A 45 4.05 -7.71 24.06
CA PHE A 45 4.10 -6.72 25.14
C PHE A 45 4.99 -5.53 24.78
N SER A 46 6.11 -5.77 24.09
CA SER A 46 7.10 -4.73 23.80
C SER A 46 6.78 -3.88 22.57
N SER A 47 6.19 -4.47 21.53
CA SER A 47 6.09 -3.86 20.19
C SER A 47 4.65 -3.74 19.69
N PHE A 48 3.74 -4.55 20.22
CA PHE A 48 2.33 -4.53 19.82
C PHE A 48 1.59 -3.23 20.14
N PRO A 49 1.79 -2.57 21.31
CA PRO A 49 1.14 -1.28 21.57
C PRO A 49 1.54 -0.20 20.57
N GLN A 50 2.83 -0.11 20.21
CA GLN A 50 3.32 0.83 19.20
C GLN A 50 2.76 0.49 17.82
N TYR A 51 2.67 -0.81 17.49
CA TYR A 51 2.02 -1.25 16.26
C TYR A 51 0.55 -0.83 16.22
N MET A 52 -0.20 -0.97 17.32
CA MET A 52 -1.62 -0.58 17.40
C MET A 52 -1.82 0.92 17.19
N LEU A 53 -0.88 1.77 17.64
CA LEU A 53 -0.92 3.21 17.39
C LEU A 53 -0.66 3.57 15.93
N LEU A 54 0.18 2.78 15.23
CA LEU A 54 0.51 2.99 13.81
C LEU A 54 -0.47 2.30 12.86
N ALA A 55 -1.22 1.30 13.32
CA ALA A 55 -2.13 0.49 12.51
C ALA A 55 -3.19 1.32 11.75
N PRO A 56 -3.80 2.38 12.34
CA PRO A 56 -4.71 3.25 11.60
C PRO A 56 -4.02 3.97 10.45
N SER A 57 -2.79 4.47 10.66
CA SER A 57 -1.99 5.13 9.63
C SER A 57 -1.63 4.17 8.51
N PHE A 58 -1.23 2.93 8.84
CA PHE A 58 -0.96 1.91 7.81
C PHE A 58 -2.21 1.52 7.02
N THR A 59 -3.37 1.46 7.66
CA THR A 59 -4.62 1.08 6.98
C THR A 59 -5.16 2.20 6.09
N ASN A 60 -5.02 3.46 6.51
CA ASN A 60 -5.59 4.60 5.78
C ASN A 60 -4.59 5.23 4.80
N VAL A 61 -3.36 5.53 5.25
CA VAL A 61 -2.38 6.28 4.45
C VAL A 61 -1.75 5.39 3.38
N LEU A 62 -1.25 4.21 3.75
CA LEU A 62 -0.60 3.33 2.75
C LEU A 62 -1.59 2.83 1.71
N ASN A 63 -2.82 2.50 2.11
CA ASN A 63 -3.84 2.02 1.18
C ASN A 63 -4.23 3.10 0.17
N THR A 64 -4.49 4.33 0.64
CA THR A 64 -4.78 5.47 -0.24
C THR A 64 -3.60 5.78 -1.15
N TYR A 65 -2.38 5.78 -0.60
CA TYR A 65 -1.16 6.01 -1.37
C TYR A 65 -0.98 4.95 -2.47
N ALA A 66 -1.23 3.68 -2.17
CA ALA A 66 -1.15 2.59 -3.14
C ALA A 66 -2.18 2.75 -4.28
N PHE A 67 -3.44 3.10 -3.97
CA PHE A 67 -4.44 3.36 -5.00
C PHE A 67 -4.08 4.56 -5.88
N CYS A 68 -3.56 5.63 -5.29
CA CYS A 68 -3.10 6.81 -6.01
C CYS A 68 -1.80 6.59 -6.81
N ASN A 69 -1.04 5.52 -6.52
CA ASN A 69 0.21 5.22 -7.20
C ASN A 69 0.21 3.92 -7.98
N LEU A 70 -0.96 3.35 -8.28
CA LEU A 70 -1.09 2.04 -8.93
C LEU A 70 -0.31 1.88 -10.25
N HIS A 71 -0.07 2.98 -10.98
CA HIS A 71 0.78 2.99 -12.18
C HIS A 71 2.26 2.64 -11.93
N ASP A 72 2.79 2.83 -10.72
CA ASP A 72 4.18 2.56 -10.36
C ASP A 72 4.28 1.20 -9.65
N VAL A 73 3.99 0.13 -10.41
CA VAL A 73 4.07 -1.28 -9.95
C VAL A 73 5.52 -1.72 -9.74
N SER A 74 6.50 -0.88 -10.07
CA SER A 74 7.92 -1.19 -9.88
C SER A 74 8.39 -1.08 -8.42
N TRP A 75 7.53 -0.59 -7.52
CA TRP A 75 7.78 -0.68 -6.08
C TRP A 75 7.80 -2.14 -5.62
N GLY A 76 8.99 -2.62 -5.26
CA GLY A 76 9.24 -4.00 -4.86
C GLY A 76 10.09 -4.81 -5.85
N THR A 77 10.36 -4.29 -7.06
CA THR A 77 11.24 -4.93 -8.06
C THR A 77 12.24 -3.98 -8.73
N LYS A 78 12.30 -2.69 -8.32
CA LYS A 78 13.36 -1.73 -8.70
C LYS A 78 14.74 -2.27 -8.29
N GLY A 79 15.33 -3.09 -9.17
CA GLY A 79 16.64 -3.73 -8.98
C GLY A 79 16.79 -5.13 -9.57
N SER A 80 15.72 -5.82 -10.01
CA SER A 80 15.84 -7.20 -10.50
C SER A 80 16.04 -7.35 -12.01
N ASP A 81 15.77 -6.34 -12.84
CA ASP A 81 15.58 -6.57 -14.29
C ASP A 81 16.59 -5.95 -15.25
N LYS A 82 17.57 -5.15 -14.82
CA LYS A 82 18.58 -4.60 -15.75
C LYS A 82 19.92 -4.38 -15.07
N ALA A 83 20.94 -5.14 -15.47
CA ALA A 83 22.32 -4.70 -15.30
C ALA A 83 22.52 -3.47 -16.18
N ASP A 84 22.83 -2.34 -15.56
CA ASP A 84 23.09 -1.08 -16.23
C ASP A 84 24.33 -1.24 -17.11
N VAL A 85 24.14 -1.45 -18.42
CA VAL A 85 25.25 -1.55 -19.38
C VAL A 85 25.73 -0.12 -19.62
N LEU A 86 26.72 0.29 -18.83
CA LEU A 86 27.43 1.55 -19.03
C LEU A 86 27.98 1.60 -20.47
N PRO A 87 27.83 2.71 -21.20
CA PRO A 87 28.40 2.85 -22.53
C PRO A 87 29.93 2.79 -22.44
N SER A 88 30.54 1.81 -23.11
CA SER A 88 32.00 1.70 -23.16
C SER A 88 32.57 2.88 -23.94
N VAL A 89 33.18 3.83 -23.24
CA VAL A 89 33.98 4.88 -23.86
C VAL A 89 35.24 4.24 -24.44
N SER A 90 35.28 4.04 -25.75
CA SER A 90 36.51 3.68 -26.45
C SER A 90 37.41 4.91 -26.52
N SER A 91 38.33 5.03 -25.58
CA SER A 91 39.46 5.96 -25.72
C SER A 91 40.46 5.36 -26.71
N SER A 92 40.62 6.00 -27.87
CA SER A 92 41.74 5.71 -28.75
C SER A 92 43.03 6.28 -28.12
N LYS A 93 43.69 5.49 -27.28
CA LYS A 93 45.07 5.77 -26.87
C LYS A 93 46.00 5.57 -28.08
N LYS A 94 46.67 6.64 -28.52
CA LYS A 94 48.02 6.52 -29.07
C LYS A 94 49.02 6.75 -27.94
N GLU A 95 49.98 5.84 -27.82
CA GLU A 95 51.04 5.87 -26.80
C GLU A 95 51.91 7.13 -26.89
N GLY A 96 52.17 7.75 -25.73
CA GLY A 96 53.47 8.39 -25.48
C GLY A 96 53.63 9.91 -25.63
N ALA A 97 52.57 10.72 -25.66
CA ALA A 97 52.73 12.19 -25.69
C ALA A 97 51.93 12.90 -24.59
N ALA A 98 52.54 13.93 -23.99
CA ALA A 98 51.89 14.83 -23.04
C ALA A 98 50.61 15.42 -23.67
N ALA A 99 49.54 15.50 -22.88
CA ALA A 99 48.28 16.09 -23.29
C ALA A 99 48.47 17.61 -23.50
N VAL A 100 48.99 17.97 -24.66
CA VAL A 100 48.89 19.32 -25.18
C VAL A 100 47.51 19.40 -25.82
N VAL A 101 46.64 20.22 -25.21
CA VAL A 101 45.43 20.68 -25.88
C VAL A 101 45.92 21.47 -27.10
N GLU A 102 45.90 20.87 -28.27
CA GLU A 102 46.01 21.61 -29.52
C GLU A 102 44.79 22.54 -29.56
N ASP A 103 45.02 23.83 -29.30
CA ASP A 103 44.08 24.87 -29.65
C ASP A 103 43.95 24.81 -31.18
N THR A 104 42.97 24.05 -31.64
CA THR A 104 42.65 23.94 -33.05
C THR A 104 42.20 25.33 -33.47
N GLU A 105 43.07 26.08 -34.15
CA GLU A 105 42.71 27.32 -34.84
C GLU A 105 41.65 26.97 -35.87
N LYS A 106 40.38 27.11 -35.49
CA LYS A 106 39.26 26.91 -36.39
C LYS A 106 39.34 28.00 -37.45
N ILE A 107 39.21 27.58 -38.71
CA ILE A 107 39.11 28.47 -39.84
C ILE A 107 37.91 29.40 -39.58
N GLN A 108 38.07 30.71 -39.81
CA GLN A 108 37.03 31.70 -39.52
C GLN A 108 35.69 31.35 -40.20
N GLU A 109 35.74 30.74 -41.39
CA GLU A 109 34.57 30.26 -42.11
C GLU A 109 33.78 29.19 -41.33
N ASP A 110 34.44 28.30 -40.59
CA ASP A 110 33.76 27.29 -39.76
C ASP A 110 33.11 27.90 -38.52
N ILE A 111 33.72 28.97 -37.98
CA ILE A 111 33.17 29.73 -36.85
C ILE A 111 31.92 30.50 -37.30
N ASP A 112 32.00 31.17 -38.45
CA ASP A 112 30.90 31.94 -39.01
C ASP A 112 29.74 31.02 -39.42
N ALA A 113 30.04 29.83 -39.98
CA ALA A 113 29.03 28.83 -40.31
C ALA A 113 28.30 28.30 -39.06
N ALA A 114 29.04 27.99 -37.98
CA ALA A 114 28.44 27.55 -36.72
C ALA A 114 27.63 28.67 -36.04
N PHE A 115 28.09 29.91 -36.14
CA PHE A 115 27.36 31.07 -35.64
C PHE A 115 26.07 31.30 -36.44
N GLU A 116 26.13 31.22 -37.76
CA GLU A 116 24.95 31.35 -38.62
C GLU A 116 23.93 30.23 -38.35
N GLU A 117 24.37 29.00 -38.14
CA GLU A 117 23.50 27.87 -37.79
C GLU A 117 22.79 28.11 -36.45
N THR A 118 23.52 28.56 -35.43
CA THR A 118 22.97 28.83 -34.09
C THR A 118 21.99 30.00 -34.10
N VAL A 119 22.32 31.09 -34.81
CA VAL A 119 21.43 32.24 -34.99
C VAL A 119 20.17 31.85 -35.76
N LYS A 120 20.31 31.09 -36.86
CA LYS A 120 19.15 30.59 -37.61
C LYS A 120 18.26 29.73 -36.73
N ARG A 121 18.82 28.81 -35.94
CA ARG A 121 18.05 27.99 -34.99
C ARG A 121 17.32 28.84 -33.94
N ALA A 122 17.96 29.90 -33.43
CA ALA A 122 17.38 30.78 -32.42
C ALA A 122 16.29 31.72 -32.97
N VAL A 123 16.40 32.12 -34.23
CA VAL A 123 15.45 33.02 -34.92
C VAL A 123 14.32 32.23 -35.61
N THR A 124 14.51 30.93 -35.85
CA THR A 124 13.47 30.08 -36.42
C THR A 124 12.27 30.08 -35.48
N LYS A 125 11.16 30.66 -35.96
CA LYS A 125 9.89 30.65 -35.24
C LYS A 125 9.51 29.19 -34.97
N ILE A 126 9.32 28.85 -33.70
CA ILE A 126 8.88 27.52 -33.29
C ILE A 126 7.47 27.33 -33.85
N GLU A 127 7.36 26.63 -34.97
CA GLU A 127 6.08 26.09 -35.43
C GLU A 127 5.74 24.95 -34.47
N VAL A 128 4.90 25.25 -33.48
CA VAL A 128 4.26 24.23 -32.65
C VAL A 128 3.29 23.50 -33.56
N LYS A 129 3.81 22.50 -34.27
CA LYS A 129 2.98 21.50 -34.92
C LYS A 129 2.30 20.76 -33.79
N GLU A 130 1.02 21.05 -33.55
CA GLU A 130 0.19 20.25 -32.65
C GLU A 130 0.12 18.84 -33.26
N GLU A 131 1.08 18.00 -32.90
CA GLU A 131 0.96 16.57 -33.13
C GLU A 131 -0.21 16.09 -32.28
N ILE A 132 -1.18 15.46 -32.94
CA ILE A 132 -2.26 14.76 -32.28
C ILE A 132 -1.60 13.61 -31.51
N GLU A 133 -1.36 13.81 -30.21
CA GLU A 133 -0.83 12.79 -29.33
C GLU A 133 -1.75 11.57 -29.40
N LYS A 134 -1.24 10.48 -29.96
CA LYS A 134 -1.97 9.22 -29.97
C LYS A 134 -2.03 8.73 -28.53
N PRO A 135 -3.19 8.23 -28.07
CA PRO A 135 -3.34 7.75 -26.70
C PRO A 135 -2.28 6.67 -26.44
N THR A 136 -1.36 6.99 -25.54
CA THR A 136 -0.28 6.08 -25.19
C THR A 136 -0.76 5.14 -24.09
N MET A 137 -0.10 3.99 -23.91
CA MET A 137 -0.40 3.07 -22.82
C MET A 137 -0.34 3.75 -21.44
N ASP A 138 0.51 4.77 -21.30
CA ASP A 138 0.61 5.59 -20.08
C ASP A 138 -0.68 6.39 -19.80
N ASP A 139 -1.35 6.90 -20.84
CA ASP A 139 -2.64 7.60 -20.68
C ASP A 139 -3.77 6.66 -20.28
N SER A 140 -3.72 5.42 -20.78
CA SER A 140 -4.64 4.36 -20.36
C SER A 140 -4.45 4.00 -18.88
N ASN A 141 -3.20 3.89 -18.42
CA ASN A 141 -2.86 3.63 -17.01
C ASN A 141 -3.29 4.79 -16.10
N LYS A 142 -3.05 6.04 -16.51
CA LYS A 142 -3.51 7.24 -15.80
C LYS A 142 -5.03 7.29 -15.70
N THR A 143 -5.74 6.99 -16.80
CA THR A 143 -7.21 6.95 -16.83
C THR A 143 -7.76 5.85 -15.94
N PHE A 144 -7.17 4.66 -15.97
CA PHE A 144 -7.56 3.55 -15.10
C PHE A 144 -7.40 3.91 -13.62
N ARG A 145 -6.25 4.48 -13.25
CA ARG A 145 -6.01 4.97 -11.88
C ARG A 145 -7.08 5.95 -11.44
N THR A 146 -7.37 6.96 -12.24
CA THR A 146 -8.37 7.98 -11.89
C THR A 146 -9.76 7.37 -11.72
N ARG A 147 -10.16 6.45 -12.61
CA ARG A 147 -11.45 5.76 -12.51
C ARG A 147 -11.53 4.86 -11.28
N LEU A 148 -10.46 4.15 -10.95
CA LEU A 148 -10.39 3.28 -9.78
C LEU A 148 -10.51 4.10 -8.48
N VAL A 149 -9.72 5.17 -8.35
CA VAL A 149 -9.75 6.05 -7.17
C VAL A 149 -11.11 6.74 -7.05
N ALA A 150 -11.68 7.22 -8.17
CA ALA A 150 -13.02 7.81 -8.17
C ALA A 150 -14.10 6.79 -7.75
N CYS A 151 -14.07 5.57 -8.29
CA CYS A 151 -14.98 4.50 -7.90
C CYS A 151 -14.86 4.16 -6.41
N TRP A 152 -13.64 4.05 -5.90
CA TRP A 152 -13.38 3.82 -4.48
C TRP A 152 -13.94 4.96 -3.61
N MET A 153 -13.66 6.23 -3.94
CA MET A 153 -14.20 7.38 -3.21
C MET A 153 -15.74 7.40 -3.25
N LEU A 154 -16.34 7.18 -4.41
CA LEU A 154 -17.79 7.12 -4.58
C LEU A 154 -18.42 5.96 -3.78
N SER A 155 -17.78 4.79 -3.72
CA SER A 155 -18.26 3.67 -2.92
C SER A 155 -18.22 3.96 -1.41
N ASN A 156 -17.18 4.66 -0.93
CA ASN A 156 -17.09 5.08 0.47
C ASN A 156 -18.14 6.16 0.79
N ALA A 157 -18.36 7.11 -0.12
CA ALA A 157 -19.40 8.12 0.01
C ALA A 157 -20.80 7.49 0.02
N ALA A 158 -21.07 6.54 -0.89
CA ALA A 158 -22.31 5.79 -0.92
C ALA A 158 -22.53 5.00 0.37
N LEU A 159 -21.49 4.35 0.89
CA LEU A 159 -21.56 3.65 2.18
C LEU A 159 -21.90 4.61 3.34
N ALA A 160 -21.25 5.78 3.38
CA ALA A 160 -21.53 6.80 4.39
C ALA A 160 -23.00 7.27 4.33
N VAL A 161 -23.50 7.55 3.12
CA VAL A 161 -24.91 7.94 2.90
C VAL A 161 -25.87 6.81 3.29
N LEU A 162 -25.56 5.54 3.02
CA LEU A 162 -26.41 4.42 3.42
C LEU A 162 -26.47 4.28 4.95
N ILE A 163 -25.35 4.46 5.63
CA ILE A 163 -25.29 4.46 7.10
C ILE A 163 -26.04 5.66 7.67
N GLU A 164 -25.94 6.83 7.03
CA GLU A 164 -26.64 8.04 7.47
C GLU A 164 -28.15 7.98 7.20
N GLN A 165 -28.59 7.45 6.06
CA GLN A 165 -30.00 7.24 5.75
C GLN A 165 -30.66 6.18 6.63
N ALA A 166 -29.88 5.26 7.22
CA ALA A 166 -30.38 4.40 8.30
C ALA A 166 -30.82 5.22 9.54
N ASN A 167 -30.43 6.49 9.64
CA ASN A 167 -30.90 7.44 10.66
C ASN A 167 -32.06 8.34 10.18
N GLY A 168 -32.75 7.99 9.08
CA GLY A 168 -33.78 8.81 8.46
C GLY A 168 -34.92 9.23 9.41
N LEU A 169 -35.61 10.33 9.05
CA LEU A 169 -36.58 11.11 9.85
C LEU A 169 -37.74 10.32 10.51
N ASN A 170 -37.97 9.05 10.14
CA ASN A 170 -39.05 8.20 10.67
C ASN A 170 -38.53 6.93 11.38
N THR A 171 -37.26 6.88 11.78
CA THR A 171 -36.65 5.69 12.39
C THR A 171 -36.59 5.85 13.91
N THR A 172 -37.08 4.86 14.66
CA THR A 172 -37.00 4.87 16.13
C THR A 172 -35.56 4.63 16.56
N GLU A 173 -35.12 5.16 17.72
CA GLU A 173 -33.77 4.90 18.27
C GLU A 173 -33.43 3.40 18.37
N ALA A 174 -34.45 2.55 18.58
CA ALA A 174 -34.31 1.10 18.64
C ALA A 174 -33.93 0.49 17.28
N ASP A 175 -34.52 0.97 16.19
CA ASP A 175 -34.24 0.50 14.83
C ASP A 175 -32.86 0.96 14.36
N GLN A 176 -32.47 2.20 14.70
CA GLN A 176 -31.13 2.72 14.46
C GLN A 176 -30.05 1.87 15.16
N LYS A 177 -30.23 1.60 16.46
CA LYS A 177 -29.31 0.73 17.23
C LYS A 177 -29.23 -0.68 16.63
N LYS A 178 -30.34 -1.23 16.13
CA LYS A 178 -30.37 -2.55 15.50
C LYS A 178 -29.53 -2.58 14.22
N ILE A 179 -29.69 -1.59 13.33
CA ILE A 179 -28.94 -1.51 12.07
C ILE A 179 -27.45 -1.30 12.35
N GLN A 180 -27.10 -0.37 13.25
CA GLN A 180 -25.71 -0.14 13.64
C GLN A 180 -25.07 -1.41 14.22
N ASN A 181 -25.75 -2.08 15.15
CA ASN A 181 -25.26 -3.32 15.75
C ASN A 181 -25.06 -4.43 14.70
N ALA A 182 -25.97 -4.54 13.73
CA ALA A 182 -25.85 -5.51 12.64
C ALA A 182 -24.63 -5.22 11.75
N TYR A 183 -24.40 -3.95 11.39
CA TYR A 183 -23.24 -3.52 10.62
C TYR A 183 -21.92 -3.79 11.34
N PHE A 184 -21.80 -3.36 12.60
CA PHE A 184 -20.60 -3.62 13.41
C PHE A 184 -20.36 -5.13 13.59
N SER A 185 -21.41 -5.90 13.87
CA SER A 185 -21.32 -7.36 14.00
C SER A 185 -20.83 -8.01 12.71
N ALA A 186 -21.35 -7.60 11.54
CA ALA A 186 -20.93 -8.13 10.26
C ALA A 186 -19.44 -7.88 10.00
N ILE A 187 -18.94 -6.66 10.24
CA ILE A 187 -17.51 -6.33 10.08
C ILE A 187 -16.64 -7.19 11.00
N LEU A 188 -17.05 -7.39 12.24
CA LEU A 188 -16.30 -8.19 13.21
C LEU A 188 -16.24 -9.66 12.82
N TRP A 189 -17.36 -10.25 12.40
CA TRP A 189 -17.38 -11.64 11.92
C TRP A 189 -16.55 -11.82 10.64
N CYS A 190 -16.60 -10.87 9.70
CA CYS A 190 -15.75 -10.89 8.51
C CYS A 190 -14.26 -10.80 8.89
N THR A 191 -13.90 -9.88 9.77
CA THR A 191 -12.51 -9.68 10.23
C THR A 191 -11.99 -10.91 10.98
N PHE A 192 -12.84 -11.51 11.82
CA PHE A 192 -12.54 -12.75 12.52
C PHE A 192 -12.32 -13.91 11.54
N GLY A 193 -13.22 -14.07 10.55
CA GLY A 193 -13.10 -15.08 9.50
C GLY A 193 -11.79 -14.97 8.72
N LEU A 194 -11.43 -13.76 8.29
CA LEU A 194 -10.15 -13.51 7.60
C LEU A 194 -8.94 -13.79 8.51
N SER A 195 -9.01 -13.42 9.78
CA SER A 195 -7.95 -13.71 10.77
C SER A 195 -7.80 -15.21 11.03
N MET A 196 -8.91 -15.95 11.05
CA MET A 196 -8.93 -17.39 11.21
C MET A 196 -8.26 -18.09 10.02
N VAL A 197 -8.51 -17.65 8.78
CA VAL A 197 -7.81 -18.20 7.59
C VAL A 197 -6.29 -18.04 7.72
N ARG A 198 -5.82 -16.87 8.17
CA ARG A 198 -4.38 -16.63 8.42
C ARG A 198 -3.85 -17.55 9.52
N PHE A 199 -4.62 -17.76 10.58
CA PHE A 199 -4.25 -18.66 11.67
C PHE A 199 -4.18 -20.12 11.22
N ILE A 200 -5.11 -20.58 10.38
CA ILE A 200 -5.06 -21.93 9.79
C ILE A 200 -3.78 -22.10 8.96
N GLY A 201 -3.42 -21.11 8.15
CA GLY A 201 -2.15 -21.12 7.40
C GLY A 201 -0.93 -21.17 8.33
N CYS A 202 -0.97 -20.41 9.43
CA CYS A 202 0.06 -20.40 10.47
C CYS A 202 0.20 -21.78 11.16
N LEU A 203 -0.92 -22.42 11.52
CA LEU A 203 -0.96 -23.76 12.10
C LEU A 203 -0.44 -24.80 11.11
N TYR A 204 -0.85 -24.75 9.85
CA TYR A 204 -0.37 -25.64 8.81
C TYR A 204 1.15 -25.55 8.65
N TYR A 205 1.70 -24.33 8.57
CA TYR A 205 3.14 -24.13 8.52
C TYR A 205 3.84 -24.64 9.78
N PHE A 206 3.31 -24.35 10.97
CA PHE A 206 3.86 -24.80 12.24
C PHE A 206 3.92 -26.33 12.33
N ILE A 207 2.83 -27.01 11.99
CA ILE A 207 2.75 -28.47 11.98
C ILE A 207 3.76 -29.03 10.99
N ARG A 208 3.76 -28.55 9.73
CA ARG A 208 4.72 -29.00 8.71
C ARG A 208 6.17 -28.83 9.19
N ARG A 209 6.51 -27.68 9.76
CA ARG A 209 7.87 -27.38 10.23
C ARG A 209 8.30 -28.25 11.42
N ASN A 210 7.40 -28.56 12.36
CA ASN A 210 7.74 -29.33 13.56
C ASN A 210 7.60 -30.84 13.37
N MET A 211 6.74 -31.30 12.47
CA MET A 211 6.57 -32.72 12.14
C MET A 211 7.87 -33.33 11.59
N PHE A 212 8.60 -32.62 10.73
CA PHE A 212 9.91 -33.09 10.25
C PHE A 212 11.04 -32.95 11.28
N ARG A 213 10.89 -32.19 12.37
CA ARG A 213 11.89 -32.16 13.46
C ARG A 213 11.84 -33.41 14.32
N MET A 214 10.67 -34.04 14.43
CA MET A 214 10.54 -35.34 15.10
C MET A 214 11.10 -36.46 14.21
N CYS A 215 10.89 -36.42 12.90
CA CYS A 215 11.43 -37.43 11.96
C CYS A 215 12.92 -37.27 11.61
N ARG A 216 13.54 -36.11 11.89
CA ARG A 216 14.98 -35.84 11.64
C ARG A 216 15.86 -36.00 12.89
N ARG A 217 15.30 -36.50 13.99
CA ARG A 217 16.06 -37.07 15.11
C ARG A 217 16.11 -38.59 14.93
N ASN A 218 16.97 -39.02 14.02
CA ASN A 218 17.63 -40.33 13.96
C ASN A 218 18.84 -40.18 13.04
#